data_AF-A0A9X4KDZ0-F1
#
_entry.id   AF-A0A9X4KDZ0-F1
#
_cell.length_a   1.000
_cell.length_b   1.000
_cell.length_c   1.000
_cell.angle_alpha   90.00
_cell.angle_beta   90.00
_cell.angle_gamma   90.00
#
_symmetry.space_group_name_H-M   'P 1'
#
loop_
_entity.id
_entity.type
_entity.pdbx_description
1 polymer ?
#
loop_
_entity_poly.entity_id
_entity_poly.type
_entity_poly.pdbx_seq_one_letter_code
_entity_poly.pdbx_strand_id
1 'polypeptide(L)' 'MKLFIHRKDLRTSDLPALDYTAAAGEPVLHALFLDPFLLRGDRHREHSGAGFFACRRAP' A
#
# COMPACT_ATOMS: atom_id res chain seq x y z
N MET A 1 13.44 7.71 -14.09
CA MET A 1 13.34 7.20 -12.71
C MET A 1 11.89 7.30 -12.26
N LYS A 2 11.26 6.18 -11.92
CA LYS A 2 9.83 6.12 -11.56
C LYS A 2 9.68 5.82 -10.07
N LEU A 3 8.63 6.35 -9.42
CA LEU A 3 8.27 6.04 -8.04
C LEU A 3 6.96 5.27 -8.04
N PHE A 4 6.97 4.06 -7.49
CA PHE A 4 5.79 3.23 -7.29
C PHE A 4 5.40 3.24 -5.82
N ILE A 5 4.23 3.81 -5.50
CA ILE A 5 3.76 3.93 -4.12
C ILE A 5 2.76 2.81 -3.82
N HIS A 6 3.14 1.93 -2.91
CA HIS A 6 2.27 0.92 -2.34
C HIS A 6 1.30 1.56 -1.35
N ARG A 7 0.02 1.16 -1.42
CA ARG A 7 -1.04 1.58 -0.48
C ARG A 7 -1.75 0.37 0.13
N LYS A 8 -2.91 0.01 -0.42
CA LYS A 8 -3.71 -1.15 0.03
C LYS A 8 -3.22 -2.46 -0.57
N ASP A 9 -2.54 -2.38 -1.71
CA ASP A 9 -2.19 -3.53 -2.52
C ASP A 9 -0.73 -3.94 -2.30
N LEU A 10 -0.45 -4.50 -1.12
CA LEU A 10 0.83 -5.15 -0.79
C LEU A 10 0.94 -6.50 -1.51
N ARG A 11 0.85 -6.48 -2.84
CA ARG A 11 0.99 -7.64 -3.71
C ARG A 11 2.01 -7.35 -4.81
N THR A 12 2.57 -8.41 -5.37
CA THR A 12 3.60 -8.35 -6.42
C THR A 12 3.09 -8.84 -7.77
N SER A 13 1.81 -9.20 -7.85
CA SER A 13 1.13 -9.68 -9.05
C SER A 13 -0.27 -9.08 -9.13
N ASP A 14 -0.90 -9.16 -10.32
CA ASP A 14 -2.24 -8.62 -10.57
C ASP A 14 -2.34 -7.12 -10.22
N LEU A 15 -1.33 -6.37 -10.67
CA LEU A 15 -1.20 -4.94 -10.50
C LEU A 15 -0.81 -4.32 -11.84
N PRO A 16 -1.78 -3.81 -12.62
CA PRO A 16 -1.50 -3.23 -13.94
C PRO A 16 -0.45 -2.13 -13.92
N ALA A 17 -0.41 -1.33 -12.84
CA ALA A 17 0.61 -0.30 -12.66
C ALA A 17 2.01 -0.88 -12.44
N LEU A 18 2.12 -2.02 -11.75
CA LEU A 18 3.39 -2.72 -11.54
C LEU A 18 3.88 -3.33 -12.86
N ASP A 19 2.96 -3.97 -13.60
CA ASP A 19 3.24 -4.54 -14.93
C ASP A 19 3.70 -3.46 -15.91
N TYR A 20 3.04 -2.29 -15.89
CA TYR A 20 3.45 -1.12 -16.68
C TYR A 20 4.86 -0.65 -16.34
N THR A 21 5.22 -0.60 -15.05
CA THR A 21 6.57 -0.21 -14.65
C THR A 21 7.62 -1.24 -15.03
N ALA A 22 7.30 -2.54 -14.95
CA ALA A 22 8.19 -3.62 -15.35
C ALA A 22 8.44 -3.64 -16.87
N ALA A 23 7.37 -3.47 -17.67
CA ALA A 23 7.46 -3.43 -19.13
C ALA A 23 8.29 -2.25 -19.67
N ALA A 24 8.42 -1.17 -18.89
CA ALA A 24 9.20 0.00 -19.29
C ALA A 24 10.72 -0.22 -19.21
N GLY A 25 11.20 -1.28 -18.53
CA GLY A 25 12.64 -1.60 -18.42
C GLY A 25 13.49 -0.54 -17.69
N GLU A 26 12.86 0.41 -17.00
CA GLU A 26 13.54 1.47 -16.27
C GLU A 26 13.64 1.16 -14.76
N PRO A 27 14.67 1.66 -14.06
CA PRO A 27 14.73 1.62 -12.61
C PRO A 27 13.53 2.32 -11.95
N VAL A 28 12.87 1.59 -11.05
CA VAL A 28 11.71 2.04 -10.28
C VAL A 28 12.02 1.93 -8.79
N LEU A 29 11.78 3.02 -8.05
CA LEU A 29 11.82 3.02 -6.60
C LEU A 29 10.44 2.61 -6.06
N HIS A 30 10.39 1.60 -5.22
CA HIS A 30 9.16 1.18 -4.54
C HIS A 30 9.11 1.79 -3.14
N ALA A 31 8.01 2.46 -2.80
CA ALA A 31 7.82 3.10 -1.51
C ALA A 31 6.52 2.66 -0.84
N LEU A 32 6.56 2.44 0.47
CA LEU A 32 5.39 2.25 1.32
C LEU A 32 5.47 3.29 2.44
N PHE A 33 4.43 4.10 2.59
CA PHE A 33 4.34 5.09 3.65
C PHE A 33 3.44 4.57 4.76
N LEU A 34 4.01 4.36 5.95
CA LEU A 34 3.26 4.02 7.14
C LEU A 34 2.91 5.30 7.89
N ASP A 35 1.66 5.73 7.77
CA ASP A 35 1.14 6.87 8.53
C ASP A 35 0.80 6.42 9.96
N PRO A 36 1.42 7.01 11.02
CA PRO A 36 1.10 6.69 12.40
C PRO A 36 -0.38 6.84 12.76
N PHE A 37 -1.12 7.73 12.07
CA PHE A 37 -2.56 7.86 12.23
C PHE A 37 -3.31 6.57 11.86
N LEU A 38 -2.85 5.87 10.82
CA LEU A 38 -3.46 4.63 10.34
C LEU A 38 -3.10 3.42 11.22
N LEU A 39 -2.05 3.51 12.03
CA LEU A 39 -1.61 2.42 12.92
C LEU A 39 -2.33 2.38 14.27
N ARG A 40 -3.19 3.38 14.58
CA ARG A 40 -3.92 3.49 15.85
C ARG A 40 -5.01 2.43 15.99
N GLY A 41 -5.34 2.05 17.22
CA GLY A 41 -6.46 1.14 17.52
C GLY A 41 -6.25 -0.28 17.02
N ASP A 42 -5.03 -0.81 17.16
CA ASP A 42 -4.63 -2.16 16.74
C ASP A 42 -4.81 -2.47 15.24
N ARG A 43 -5.00 -1.46 14.38
CA ARG A 43 -5.16 -1.67 12.93
C ARG A 43 -3.97 -2.33 12.25
N HIS A 44 -2.77 -2.25 12.85
CA HIS A 44 -1.63 -3.03 12.38
C HIS A 44 -1.87 -4.56 12.43
N ARG A 45 -2.87 -5.03 13.18
CA ARG A 45 -3.29 -6.44 13.27
C ARG A 45 -4.37 -6.80 12.25
N GLU A 46 -4.89 -5.84 11.49
CA GLU A 46 -5.93 -6.11 10.50
C GLU A 46 -5.36 -6.75 9.24
N HIS A 47 -5.92 -7.91 8.89
CA HIS A 47 -5.46 -8.72 7.76
C HIS A 47 -6.03 -8.26 6.41
N SER A 48 -6.86 -7.22 6.38
CA SER A 48 -7.40 -6.65 5.14
C SER A 48 -7.15 -5.14 5.07
N GLY A 49 -6.78 -4.66 3.88
CA GLY A 49 -6.69 -3.22 3.62
C GLY A 49 -8.03 -2.50 3.81
N ALA A 50 -9.17 -3.19 3.69
CA ALA A 50 -10.47 -2.62 4.03
C ALA A 50 -10.58 -2.32 5.54
N GLY A 51 -10.18 -3.25 6.39
CA GLY A 51 -10.16 -3.08 7.86
C GLY A 51 -9.18 -2.00 8.31
N PHE A 52 -7.95 -2.01 7.78
CA PHE A 52 -6.91 -1.01 8.10
C PHE A 52 -7.35 0.44 7.84
N PHE A 53 -8.15 0.68 6.79
CA PHE A 53 -8.65 2.01 6.43
C PHE A 53 -10.08 2.29 6.92
N ALA A 54 -10.80 1.29 7.43
CA ALA A 54 -12.11 1.47 8.04
C ALA A 54 -11.94 2.20 9.37
N CYS A 55 -12.08 3.52 9.32
CA CYS A 55 -12.08 4.35 10.51
C CYS A 55 -13.26 3.97 11.41
N ARG A 56 -13.04 3.09 12.38
CA ARG A 56 -13.91 3.04 13.55
C ARG A 56 -13.57 4.28 14.37
N ARG A 57 -14.47 5.27 14.39
CA ARG A 57 -14.48 6.28 15.45
C ARG A 57 -14.50 5.48 16.76
N ALA A 58 -13.41 5.54 17.52
CA ALA A 58 -13.47 5.15 18.92
C ALA A 58 -14.53 6.03 19.60
N PRO A 59 -15.33 5.50 20.54
CA PRO A 59 -16.25 6.31 21.32
C PRO A 59 -15.52 7.43 22.07
#